data_AF-A0A0F8WDK7-F1
#
_entry.id   AF-A0A0F8WDK7-F1
#
_cell.length_a   1.000
_cell.length_b   1.000
_cell.length_c   1.000
_cell.angle_alpha   90.00
_cell.angle_beta   90.00
_cell.angle_gamma   90.00
#
_symmetry.space_group_name_H-M   'P 1'
#
loop_
_entity.id
_entity.type
_entity.pdbx_description
1 polymer ?
#
loop_
_entity_poly.entity_id
_entity_poly.type
_entity_poly.pdbx_seq_one_letter_code
_entity_poly.pdbx_strand_id
1 'polypeptide(L)'
;SKYVLLLNNDCLMVNPCFKMVKQILDVPYVASVGPRDTIHLQPGADHGGRAVAYSNGQAFTLSNLPNGSGVFAFKKDAWFDLGGFPQVYNNGGDIAFIFSLIRKGWFHAGFPVSPEGAPAYRTFRNLDQENECKNTTSAIRNFDEAYPRVFPMCNRAAWFHAECEERRARRYPLSQEQYLSDKGHHNIDYWSKWADSSYDGKGGINWEVLEDFGQGKWKDQIDADIQAWKNLAAQA
;
A
#
# COMPACT_ATOMS: atom_id res chain seq x y z
N SER A 1 -17.09 -0.70 -10.69
CA SER A 1 -16.25 0.03 -9.71
C SER A 1 -14.97 0.52 -10.35
N LYS A 2 -14.53 1.76 -10.04
CA LYS A 2 -13.22 2.36 -10.41
C LYS A 2 -12.07 1.89 -9.51
N TYR A 3 -12.41 1.40 -8.32
CA TYR A 3 -11.45 0.96 -7.30
C TYR A 3 -11.59 -0.55 -7.07
N VAL A 4 -10.49 -1.17 -6.67
CA VAL A 4 -10.43 -2.57 -6.22
C VAL A 4 -9.99 -2.56 -4.77
N LEU A 5 -10.64 -3.37 -3.95
CA LEU A 5 -10.18 -3.69 -2.59
C LEU A 5 -9.77 -5.16 -2.58
N LEU A 6 -8.54 -5.42 -2.17
CA LEU A 6 -8.03 -6.76 -1.88
C LEU A 6 -8.08 -7.00 -0.38
N LEU A 7 -8.56 -8.18 -0.03
CA LEU A 7 -8.65 -8.70 1.32
C LEU A 7 -8.13 -10.13 1.28
N ASN A 8 -7.27 -10.49 2.23
CA ASN A 8 -6.99 -11.89 2.46
C ASN A 8 -8.24 -12.62 2.92
N ASN A 9 -8.28 -13.92 2.68
CA ASN A 9 -9.42 -14.77 3.01
C ASN A 9 -9.63 -14.95 4.52
N ASP A 10 -8.63 -14.60 5.33
CA ASP A 10 -8.66 -14.59 6.80
C ASP A 10 -8.83 -13.18 7.38
N CYS A 11 -9.05 -12.15 6.54
CA CYS A 11 -9.36 -10.80 6.98
C CYS A 11 -10.88 -10.59 7.11
N LEU A 12 -11.30 -9.98 8.21
CA LEU A 12 -12.65 -9.48 8.43
C LEU A 12 -12.64 -7.96 8.56
N MET A 13 -13.45 -7.29 7.75
CA MET A 13 -13.77 -5.88 7.94
C MET A 13 -14.78 -5.74 9.07
N VAL A 14 -14.41 -5.03 10.14
CA VAL A 14 -15.28 -4.88 11.33
C VAL A 14 -15.85 -3.47 11.48
N ASN A 15 -15.31 -2.48 10.77
CA ASN A 15 -15.86 -1.13 10.71
C ASN A 15 -16.01 -0.63 9.27
N PRO A 16 -17.04 0.19 8.96
CA PRO A 16 -17.19 0.78 7.63
C PRO A 16 -16.03 1.72 7.28
N CYS A 17 -15.32 1.44 6.19
CA CYS A 17 -14.19 2.27 5.73
C CYS A 17 -14.24 2.65 4.25
N PHE A 18 -15.18 2.10 3.46
CA PHE A 18 -15.18 2.28 2.01
C PHE A 18 -15.29 3.73 1.57
N LYS A 19 -16.03 4.58 2.31
CA LYS A 19 -16.12 6.02 2.01
C LYS A 19 -14.75 6.70 2.15
N MET A 20 -14.04 6.45 3.25
CA MET A 20 -12.70 6.99 3.51
C MET A 20 -11.70 6.48 2.48
N VAL A 21 -11.64 5.17 2.26
CA VAL A 21 -10.77 4.54 1.25
C VAL A 21 -11.01 5.14 -0.13
N LYS A 22 -12.28 5.33 -0.50
CA LYS A 22 -12.65 5.98 -1.76
C LYS A 22 -12.18 7.43 -1.82
N GLN A 23 -12.41 8.23 -0.77
CA GLN A 23 -12.02 9.65 -0.73
C GLN A 23 -10.49 9.82 -0.87
N ILE A 24 -9.71 8.93 -0.27
CA ILE A 24 -8.25 8.90 -0.41
C ILE A 24 -7.85 8.48 -1.83
N LEU A 25 -8.48 7.45 -2.41
CA LEU A 25 -8.21 7.04 -3.79
C LEU A 25 -8.74 8.03 -4.84
N ASP A 26 -9.66 8.92 -4.51
CA ASP A 26 -10.06 10.00 -5.43
C ASP A 26 -8.94 11.07 -5.57
N VAL A 27 -7.94 11.08 -4.68
CA VAL A 27 -6.80 12.01 -4.75
C VAL A 27 -5.92 11.64 -5.96
N PRO A 28 -5.56 12.60 -6.85
CA PRO A 28 -4.90 12.30 -8.11
C PRO A 28 -3.62 11.47 -7.94
N TYR A 29 -2.72 11.88 -7.04
CA TYR A 29 -1.39 11.29 -6.89
C TYR A 29 -1.36 9.96 -6.11
N VAL A 30 -2.45 9.55 -5.47
CA VAL A 30 -2.54 8.28 -4.73
C VAL A 30 -3.06 7.18 -5.65
N ALA A 31 -2.31 6.09 -5.83
CA ALA A 31 -2.76 4.96 -6.65
C ALA A 31 -3.19 3.73 -5.83
N SER A 32 -2.68 3.62 -4.60
CA SER A 32 -3.04 2.55 -3.68
C SER A 32 -3.09 3.05 -2.25
N VAL A 33 -3.84 2.35 -1.41
CA VAL A 33 -4.06 2.71 -0.02
C VAL A 33 -4.21 1.46 0.84
N GLY A 34 -3.51 1.41 1.97
CA GLY A 34 -3.56 0.29 2.92
C GLY A 34 -3.82 0.77 4.35
N PRO A 35 -4.33 -0.09 5.24
CA PRO A 35 -4.42 0.23 6.64
C PRO A 35 -3.01 0.37 7.20
N ARG A 36 -2.82 1.33 8.11
CA ARG A 36 -1.55 1.51 8.81
C ARG A 36 -1.82 1.70 10.30
N ASP A 37 -0.93 1.16 11.13
CA ASP A 37 -0.97 1.26 12.61
C ASP A 37 -0.71 2.69 13.12
N THR A 38 -1.07 3.73 12.36
CA THR A 38 -1.08 5.10 12.86
C THR A 38 -2.37 5.27 13.64
N ILE A 39 -2.26 5.14 14.96
CA ILE A 39 -3.40 4.97 15.86
C ILE A 39 -4.19 6.29 15.98
N HIS A 40 -3.55 7.46 15.86
CA HIS A 40 -4.25 8.75 15.85
C HIS A 40 -3.49 9.79 15.01
N LEU A 41 -4.05 10.21 13.87
CA LEU A 41 -3.57 11.41 13.17
C LEU A 41 -4.16 12.63 13.87
N GLN A 42 -3.35 13.32 14.68
CA GLN A 42 -3.70 14.62 15.26
C GLN A 42 -3.28 15.73 14.30
N PRO A 43 -4.18 16.66 13.91
CA PRO A 43 -3.84 17.79 13.07
C PRO A 43 -2.57 18.50 13.55
N GLY A 44 -1.63 18.72 12.63
CA GLY A 44 -0.38 19.42 12.92
C GLY A 44 0.66 18.65 13.76
N ALA A 45 0.37 17.44 14.23
CA ALA A 45 1.37 16.63 14.92
C ALA A 45 2.35 15.98 13.93
N ASP A 46 3.61 15.81 14.37
CA ASP A 46 4.63 15.08 13.62
C ASP A 46 4.37 13.57 13.71
N HIS A 47 4.15 12.92 12.56
CA HIS A 47 3.78 11.49 12.50
C HIS A 47 4.93 10.62 12.02
N GLY A 48 5.90 10.40 12.92
CA GLY A 48 6.90 9.33 12.78
C GLY A 48 7.67 9.36 11.47
N GLY A 49 8.06 10.56 11.02
CA GLY A 49 8.92 10.75 9.85
C GLY A 49 8.25 10.66 8.48
N ARG A 50 6.91 10.67 8.39
CA ARG A 50 6.20 10.73 7.09
C ARG A 50 5.27 11.92 7.00
N ALA A 51 5.07 12.40 5.78
CA ALA A 51 4.13 13.47 5.49
C ALA A 51 2.68 13.02 5.65
N VAL A 52 1.86 13.88 6.24
CA VAL A 52 0.41 13.72 6.34
C VAL A 52 -0.26 14.75 5.45
N ALA A 53 -1.11 14.27 4.55
CA ALA A 53 -1.90 15.10 3.66
C ALA A 53 -3.37 15.05 4.08
N TYR A 54 -4.10 16.14 3.84
CA TYR A 54 -5.53 16.24 4.03
C TYR A 54 -6.22 16.66 2.74
N SER A 55 -7.06 15.77 2.21
CA SER A 55 -7.76 16.00 0.94
C SER A 55 -9.10 15.28 0.94
N ASN A 56 -10.10 15.83 0.25
CA ASN A 56 -11.46 15.28 0.17
C ASN A 56 -12.11 14.98 1.54
N GLY A 57 -11.73 15.72 2.58
CA GLY A 57 -12.23 15.54 3.94
C GLY A 57 -11.57 14.40 4.73
N GLN A 58 -10.45 13.85 4.25
CA GLN A 58 -9.76 12.72 4.88
C GLN A 58 -8.26 13.03 5.06
N ALA A 59 -7.74 12.68 6.24
CA ALA A 59 -6.31 12.69 6.52
C ALA A 59 -5.70 11.32 6.19
N PHE A 60 -4.52 11.32 5.58
CA PHE A 60 -3.79 10.10 5.26
C PHE A 60 -2.29 10.35 5.26
N THR A 61 -1.53 9.29 5.55
CA THR A 61 -0.06 9.33 5.46
C THR A 61 0.37 9.00 4.04
N LEU A 62 1.36 9.74 3.54
CA LEU A 62 2.09 9.33 2.35
C LEU A 62 3.10 8.25 2.72
N SER A 63 3.19 7.21 1.90
CA SER A 63 4.09 6.09 2.09
C SER A 63 4.76 5.72 0.78
N ASN A 64 6.08 5.66 0.81
CA ASN A 64 6.90 5.07 -0.24
C ASN A 64 7.28 3.60 0.05
N LEU A 65 6.58 3.00 1.02
CA LEU A 65 6.65 1.58 1.33
C LEU A 65 5.27 0.94 1.30
N PRO A 66 5.17 -0.34 0.93
CA PRO A 66 3.97 -1.12 1.17
C PRO A 66 3.67 -1.17 2.67
N ASN A 67 2.39 -1.06 3.03
CA ASN A 67 1.92 -1.42 4.36
C ASN A 67 1.54 -2.91 4.41
N GLY A 68 1.22 -3.42 5.60
CA GLY A 68 0.95 -4.85 5.84
C GLY A 68 0.07 -5.53 4.79
N SER A 69 0.51 -6.71 4.35
CA SER A 69 0.10 -7.42 3.11
C SER A 69 -1.29 -8.07 3.14
N GLY A 70 -2.11 -7.80 4.15
CA GLY A 70 -3.43 -8.45 4.29
C GLY A 70 -4.59 -7.73 3.59
N VAL A 71 -4.49 -6.41 3.47
CA VAL A 71 -5.59 -5.56 2.98
C VAL A 71 -5.04 -4.33 2.29
N PHE A 72 -5.43 -4.08 1.04
CA PHE A 72 -5.20 -2.79 0.42
C PHE A 72 -6.19 -2.55 -0.72
N ALA A 73 -6.44 -1.28 -1.03
CA ALA A 73 -7.23 -0.87 -2.17
C ALA A 73 -6.38 -0.11 -3.18
N PHE A 74 -6.78 -0.14 -4.44
CA PHE A 74 -6.07 0.55 -5.53
C PHE A 74 -7.00 1.00 -6.65
N LYS A 75 -6.51 1.94 -7.46
CA LYS A 75 -7.21 2.40 -8.66
C LYS A 75 -7.06 1.40 -9.80
N LYS A 76 -8.16 1.08 -10.49
CA LYS A 76 -8.14 0.15 -11.63
C LYS A 76 -7.31 0.67 -12.80
N ASP A 77 -7.35 1.96 -13.06
CA ASP A 77 -6.57 2.59 -14.14
C ASP A 77 -5.06 2.43 -13.90
N ALA A 78 -4.59 2.61 -12.67
CA ALA A 78 -3.20 2.37 -12.29
C ALA A 78 -2.81 0.89 -12.45
N TRP A 79 -3.73 -0.04 -12.14
CA TRP A 79 -3.51 -1.47 -12.39
C TRP A 79 -3.40 -1.79 -13.88
N PHE A 80 -4.25 -1.18 -14.72
CA PHE A 80 -4.16 -1.32 -16.18
C PHE A 80 -2.88 -0.69 -16.75
N ASP A 81 -2.46 0.47 -16.26
CA ASP A 81 -1.20 1.15 -16.66
C ASP A 81 0.04 0.30 -16.37
N LEU A 82 0.00 -0.52 -15.31
CA LEU A 82 1.06 -1.46 -14.98
C LEU A 82 1.00 -2.79 -15.75
N GLY A 83 -0.10 -3.07 -16.47
CA GLY A 83 -0.34 -4.40 -17.04
C GLY A 83 -0.68 -5.46 -16.00
N GLY A 84 -1.09 -5.06 -14.80
CA GLY A 84 -1.51 -5.93 -13.71
C GLY A 84 -0.46 -6.16 -12.63
N PHE A 85 -0.55 -7.31 -11.93
CA PHE A 85 0.43 -7.69 -10.92
C PHE A 85 1.71 -8.21 -11.59
N PRO A 86 2.89 -7.70 -11.19
CA PRO A 86 4.15 -8.18 -11.74
C PRO A 86 4.36 -9.66 -11.40
N GLN A 87 4.99 -10.39 -12.32
CA GLN A 87 5.32 -11.80 -12.09
C GLN A 87 6.49 -11.90 -11.12
N VAL A 88 6.30 -12.54 -9.96
CA VAL A 88 7.33 -12.69 -8.92
C VAL A 88 7.59 -14.14 -8.51
N TYR A 89 8.77 -14.40 -7.94
CA TYR A 89 9.26 -15.75 -7.59
C TYR A 89 8.45 -16.42 -6.47
N ASN A 90 8.27 -15.74 -5.34
CA ASN A 90 7.49 -16.25 -4.20
C ASN A 90 7.13 -15.12 -3.24
N ASN A 91 5.86 -15.08 -2.79
CA ASN A 91 5.34 -14.09 -1.85
C ASN A 91 5.51 -12.62 -2.34
N GLY A 92 4.85 -11.65 -1.72
CA GLY A 92 5.09 -10.23 -1.96
C GLY A 92 4.56 -9.68 -3.30
N GLY A 93 3.57 -10.32 -3.94
CA GLY A 93 2.99 -9.80 -5.17
C GLY A 93 2.41 -8.39 -5.01
N ASP A 94 1.87 -8.10 -3.82
CA ASP A 94 1.43 -6.80 -3.35
C ASP A 94 2.60 -5.79 -3.22
N ILE A 95 3.72 -6.18 -2.62
CA ILE A 95 4.94 -5.39 -2.48
C ILE A 95 5.45 -4.97 -3.85
N ALA A 96 5.61 -5.94 -4.75
CA ALA A 96 6.10 -5.70 -6.11
C ALA A 96 5.14 -4.81 -6.92
N PHE A 97 3.82 -4.98 -6.74
CA PHE A 97 2.82 -4.11 -7.35
C PHE A 97 2.94 -2.68 -6.83
N ILE A 98 3.05 -2.48 -5.52
CA ILE A 98 3.19 -1.15 -4.91
C ILE A 98 4.48 -0.45 -5.37
N PHE A 99 5.62 -1.16 -5.42
CA PHE A 99 6.85 -0.59 -5.96
C PHE A 99 6.75 -0.28 -7.46
N SER A 100 5.97 -1.06 -8.21
CA SER A 100 5.71 -0.76 -9.63
C SER A 100 4.88 0.52 -9.79
N LEU A 101 3.92 0.77 -8.90
CA LEU A 101 3.18 2.03 -8.85
C LEU A 101 4.12 3.21 -8.55
N ILE A 102 5.01 3.04 -7.56
CA ILE A 102 5.99 4.07 -7.19
C ILE A 102 6.88 4.43 -8.37
N ARG A 103 7.37 3.44 -9.13
CA ARG A 103 8.18 3.67 -10.35
C ARG A 103 7.49 4.50 -11.44
N LYS A 104 6.16 4.56 -11.42
CA LYS A 104 5.34 5.35 -12.37
C LYS A 104 5.01 6.75 -11.83
N GLY A 105 5.54 7.10 -10.66
CA GLY A 105 5.31 8.40 -10.02
C GLY A 105 4.00 8.47 -9.24
N TRP A 106 3.48 7.33 -8.79
CA TRP A 106 2.32 7.26 -7.90
C TRP A 106 2.73 7.11 -6.44
N PHE A 107 1.86 7.50 -5.53
CA PHE A 107 2.02 7.28 -4.09
C PHE A 107 1.16 6.12 -3.59
N HIS A 108 1.68 5.43 -2.58
CA HIS A 108 0.89 4.58 -1.68
C HIS A 108 0.49 5.41 -0.44
N ALA A 109 -0.76 5.27 -0.01
CA ALA A 109 -1.28 5.96 1.18
C ALA A 109 -1.52 5.00 2.34
N GLY A 110 -1.32 5.46 3.56
CA GLY A 110 -1.78 4.79 4.78
C GLY A 110 -2.96 5.54 5.39
N PHE A 111 -4.08 4.86 5.63
CA PHE A 111 -5.19 5.44 6.41
C PHE A 111 -5.15 4.97 7.87
N PRO A 112 -5.57 5.83 8.81
CA PRO A 112 -5.61 5.49 10.22
C PRO A 112 -6.62 4.38 10.46
N VAL A 113 -6.23 3.42 11.29
CA VAL A 113 -7.07 2.27 11.65
C VAL A 113 -8.11 2.63 12.71
N SER A 114 -8.02 3.80 13.35
CA SER A 114 -9.05 4.34 14.25
C SER A 114 -9.28 5.84 14.01
N PRO A 115 -10.50 6.30 13.70
CA PRO A 115 -10.89 7.68 13.97
C PRO A 115 -10.94 7.91 15.50
N GLU A 116 -10.92 9.18 15.90
CA GLU A 116 -10.63 9.71 17.25
C GLU A 116 -11.25 8.97 18.46
N GLY A 117 -10.47 8.90 19.56
CA GLY A 117 -11.02 8.84 20.92
C GLY A 117 -11.31 7.46 21.54
N ALA A 118 -11.07 6.35 20.85
CA ALA A 118 -11.32 5.02 21.42
C ALA A 118 -10.16 4.04 21.17
N PRO A 119 -9.92 3.09 22.10
CA PRO A 119 -8.90 2.07 21.94
C PRO A 119 -9.28 1.15 20.77
N ALA A 120 -8.60 1.37 19.63
CA ALA A 120 -8.55 0.50 18.46
C ALA A 120 -9.92 -0.02 17.96
N TYR A 121 -10.74 0.86 17.36
CA TYR A 121 -11.78 0.42 16.42
C TYR A 121 -11.13 -0.04 15.12
N ARG A 122 -10.49 -1.21 15.17
CA ARG A 122 -9.79 -1.84 14.04
C ARG A 122 -10.69 -1.80 12.80
N THR A 123 -10.24 -1.30 11.66
CA THR A 123 -11.05 -1.37 10.43
C THR A 123 -11.09 -2.81 9.89
N PHE A 124 -9.95 -3.49 9.97
CA PHE A 124 -9.75 -4.87 9.57
C PHE A 124 -9.16 -5.66 10.75
N ARG A 125 -9.61 -6.91 10.92
CA ARG A 125 -9.04 -7.88 11.88
C ARG A 125 -8.75 -9.18 11.16
N ASN A 126 -7.75 -9.92 11.65
CA ASN A 126 -7.56 -11.29 11.22
C ASN A 126 -8.42 -12.25 12.04
N LEU A 127 -9.02 -13.23 11.37
CA LEU A 127 -9.89 -14.23 11.97
C LEU A 127 -9.09 -15.22 12.84
N ASP A 128 -7.85 -15.52 12.46
CA ASP A 128 -6.99 -16.47 13.16
C ASP A 128 -6.36 -15.91 14.44
N GLN A 129 -6.40 -14.58 14.64
CA GLN A 129 -5.81 -13.89 15.78
C GLN A 129 -6.71 -12.76 16.26
N GLU A 130 -7.85 -13.12 16.85
CA GLU A 130 -8.90 -12.16 17.26
C GLU A 130 -8.38 -10.99 18.12
N ASN A 131 -7.28 -11.21 18.86
CA ASN A 131 -6.72 -10.24 19.79
C ASN A 131 -5.51 -9.45 19.25
N GLU A 132 -4.91 -9.80 18.11
CA GLU A 132 -3.64 -9.21 17.65
C GLU A 132 -3.70 -8.66 16.21
N CYS A 133 -3.24 -7.42 16.00
CA CYS A 133 -3.01 -6.85 14.67
C CYS A 133 -1.70 -7.38 14.06
N LYS A 134 -1.56 -8.70 13.92
CA LYS A 134 -0.44 -9.26 13.14
C LYS A 134 -0.93 -9.52 11.72
N ASN A 135 -0.14 -9.18 10.71
CA ASN A 135 -0.37 -9.66 9.34
C ASN A 135 -0.37 -11.20 9.35
N THR A 136 -1.53 -11.83 9.41
CA THR A 136 -1.64 -13.28 9.27
C THR A 136 -1.75 -13.55 7.79
N THR A 137 -0.64 -14.03 7.22
CA THR A 137 -0.58 -15.02 6.13
C THR A 137 0.91 -15.35 5.90
N SER A 138 1.79 -14.37 6.11
CA SER A 138 3.23 -14.49 5.80
C SER A 138 4.04 -15.38 6.75
N ALA A 139 3.58 -15.64 7.99
CA ALA A 139 4.37 -16.36 8.99
C ALA A 139 3.82 -17.73 9.42
N ILE A 140 2.55 -18.07 9.13
CA ILE A 140 1.86 -19.19 9.80
C ILE A 140 1.48 -20.32 8.82
N ARG A 141 1.36 -20.04 7.52
CA ARG A 141 0.85 -21.02 6.56
C ARG A 141 1.70 -20.97 5.29
N ASN A 142 2.06 -22.14 4.73
CA ASN A 142 2.79 -22.31 3.48
C ASN A 142 1.95 -21.87 2.25
N PHE A 143 1.45 -20.63 2.23
CA PHE A 143 0.70 -20.07 1.11
C PHE A 143 1.61 -19.25 0.20
N ASP A 144 1.53 -19.53 -1.10
CA ASP A 144 2.14 -18.68 -2.13
C ASP A 144 1.23 -17.45 -2.33
N GLU A 145 1.63 -16.32 -1.73
CA GLU A 145 0.95 -15.01 -1.84
C GLU A 145 1.39 -14.21 -3.07
N ALA A 146 2.15 -14.81 -4.01
CA ALA A 146 2.63 -14.10 -5.18
C ALA A 146 1.50 -13.50 -6.04
N TYR A 147 0.27 -14.02 -5.94
CA TYR A 147 -0.87 -13.50 -6.69
C TYR A 147 -2.18 -13.49 -5.87
N PRO A 148 -2.94 -12.39 -5.88
CA PRO A 148 -4.29 -12.39 -5.34
C PRO A 148 -5.17 -13.35 -6.15
N ARG A 149 -5.82 -14.29 -5.47
CA ARG A 149 -6.79 -15.20 -6.09
C ARG A 149 -8.06 -14.43 -6.40
N VAL A 150 -8.16 -13.87 -7.61
CA VAL A 150 -9.38 -13.22 -8.09
C VAL A 150 -10.44 -14.31 -8.34
N PHE A 151 -11.39 -14.47 -7.42
CA PHE A 151 -12.55 -15.36 -7.59
C PHE A 151 -13.40 -14.95 -8.82
N PRO A 152 -14.07 -15.86 -9.58
CA PRO A 152 -14.28 -17.30 -9.41
C PRO A 152 -13.54 -18.14 -10.48
N MET A 153 -12.33 -17.75 -10.89
CA MET A 153 -11.50 -18.60 -11.77
C MET A 153 -10.97 -19.85 -11.05
N CYS A 154 -11.04 -19.86 -9.71
CA CYS A 154 -10.68 -20.97 -8.82
C CYS A 154 -11.53 -22.24 -9.04
N ASN A 155 -12.71 -22.12 -9.67
CA ASN A 155 -13.60 -23.26 -9.92
C ASN A 155 -13.13 -24.13 -11.09
N ARG A 156 -12.07 -23.73 -11.82
CA ARG A 156 -11.39 -24.51 -12.85
C ARG A 156 -10.04 -25.01 -12.34
N ALA A 157 -10.07 -25.82 -11.30
CA ALA A 157 -8.89 -26.26 -10.55
C ALA A 157 -7.74 -26.79 -11.43
N ALA A 158 -8.04 -27.54 -12.49
CA ALA A 158 -7.02 -28.10 -13.38
C ALA A 158 -6.31 -27.06 -14.26
N TRP A 159 -7.06 -26.12 -14.85
CA TRP A 159 -6.48 -25.07 -15.71
C TRP A 159 -5.70 -24.04 -14.88
N PHE A 160 -6.23 -23.65 -13.72
CA PHE A 160 -5.53 -22.80 -12.77
C PHE A 160 -4.24 -23.45 -12.26
N HIS A 161 -4.27 -24.74 -11.91
CA HIS A 161 -3.07 -25.47 -11.50
C HIS A 161 -2.03 -25.53 -12.64
N ALA A 162 -2.45 -25.77 -13.88
CA ALA A 162 -1.55 -25.76 -15.03
C ALA A 162 -0.90 -24.38 -15.26
N GLU A 163 -1.67 -23.28 -15.17
CA GLU A 163 -1.10 -21.93 -15.24
C GLU A 163 -0.14 -21.64 -14.08
N CYS A 164 -0.46 -22.10 -12.86
CA CYS A 164 0.43 -21.95 -11.71
C CYS A 164 1.76 -22.69 -11.90
N GLU A 165 1.75 -23.91 -12.46
CA GLU A 165 2.96 -24.69 -12.75
C GLU A 165 3.75 -24.12 -13.94
N GLU A 166 3.09 -23.68 -15.00
CA GLU A 166 3.76 -23.02 -16.14
C GLU A 166 4.45 -21.73 -15.67
N ARG A 167 3.74 -20.93 -14.86
CA ARG A 167 4.34 -19.75 -14.23
C ARG A 167 5.45 -20.14 -13.27
N ARG A 168 5.39 -21.30 -12.60
CA ARG A 168 6.46 -21.88 -11.77
C ARG A 168 7.71 -22.22 -12.56
N ALA A 169 7.59 -22.80 -13.74
CA ALA A 169 8.74 -23.11 -14.59
C ALA A 169 9.49 -21.85 -15.05
N ARG A 170 8.78 -20.72 -15.23
CA ARG A 170 9.38 -19.41 -15.58
C ARG A 170 10.10 -18.72 -14.40
N ARG A 171 10.01 -19.24 -13.16
CA ARG A 171 10.49 -18.59 -11.92
C ARG A 171 12.01 -18.57 -11.74
N TYR A 172 12.74 -19.58 -12.21
CA TYR A 172 14.15 -19.79 -11.84
C TYR A 172 15.15 -18.71 -12.34
N PRO A 173 15.01 -18.13 -13.55
CA PRO A 173 15.95 -17.10 -14.03
C PRO A 173 15.70 -15.69 -13.47
N LEU A 174 14.51 -15.42 -12.92
CA LEU A 174 14.07 -14.06 -12.55
C LEU A 174 14.40 -13.66 -11.10
N SER A 175 14.78 -14.61 -10.23
CA SER A 175 14.89 -14.35 -8.79
C SER A 175 16.08 -13.48 -8.39
N GLN A 176 17.23 -13.57 -9.07
CA GLN A 176 18.36 -12.70 -8.71
C GLN A 176 18.10 -11.24 -9.10
N GLU A 177 17.62 -10.97 -10.31
CA GLU A 177 17.33 -9.61 -10.76
C GLU A 177 16.22 -8.99 -9.89
N GLN A 178 15.14 -9.72 -9.61
CA GLN A 178 14.02 -9.18 -8.84
C GLN A 178 14.37 -8.84 -7.38
N TYR A 179 15.23 -9.63 -6.73
CA TYR A 179 15.51 -9.51 -5.29
C TYR A 179 16.84 -8.82 -4.98
N LEU A 180 17.82 -8.86 -5.88
CA LEU A 180 19.18 -8.39 -5.62
C LEU A 180 19.59 -7.17 -6.45
N SER A 181 18.95 -6.92 -7.60
CA SER A 181 19.29 -5.73 -8.38
C SER A 181 18.82 -4.47 -7.67
N ASP A 182 19.59 -3.38 -7.79
CA ASP A 182 19.06 -2.07 -7.45
C ASP A 182 17.77 -1.84 -8.23
N LYS A 183 16.76 -1.27 -7.56
CA LYS A 183 15.42 -1.13 -8.12
C LYS A 183 14.84 -2.46 -8.61
N GLY A 184 15.20 -3.62 -8.04
CA GLY A 184 14.48 -4.88 -8.23
C GLY A 184 13.07 -4.80 -7.63
N HIS A 185 12.07 -5.50 -8.19
CA HIS A 185 10.69 -5.42 -7.70
C HIS A 185 10.49 -5.98 -6.28
N HIS A 186 11.46 -6.72 -5.76
CA HIS A 186 11.49 -7.30 -4.42
C HIS A 186 12.77 -7.00 -3.65
N ASN A 187 13.62 -6.10 -4.13
CA ASN A 187 14.78 -5.65 -3.38
C ASN A 187 14.34 -4.71 -2.24
N ILE A 188 13.80 -5.29 -1.17
CA ILE A 188 13.28 -4.57 0.00
C ILE A 188 14.37 -3.70 0.62
N ASP A 189 15.62 -4.14 0.61
CA ASP A 189 16.75 -3.36 1.14
C ASP A 189 16.95 -2.05 0.38
N TYR A 190 16.94 -2.11 -0.96
CA TYR A 190 17.00 -0.92 -1.80
C TYR A 190 15.81 0.01 -1.53
N TRP A 191 14.59 -0.54 -1.59
CA TRP A 191 13.37 0.26 -1.43
C TRP A 191 13.22 0.87 -0.05
N SER A 192 13.65 0.17 1.01
CA SER A 192 13.63 0.69 2.38
C SER A 192 14.59 1.87 2.52
N LYS A 193 15.83 1.74 2.05
CA LYS A 193 16.81 2.85 2.06
C LYS A 193 16.33 4.06 1.27
N TRP A 194 15.79 3.83 0.07
CA TRP A 194 15.26 4.91 -0.77
C TRP A 194 14.03 5.56 -0.12
N ALA A 195 13.10 4.78 0.44
CA ALA A 195 11.92 5.31 1.11
C ALA A 195 12.27 6.11 2.37
N ASP A 196 13.27 5.67 3.14
CA ASP A 196 13.78 6.43 4.28
C ASP A 196 14.39 7.76 3.85
N SER A 197 15.11 7.81 2.71
CA SER A 197 15.63 9.07 2.16
C SER A 197 14.58 10.00 1.54
N SER A 198 13.37 9.48 1.28
CA SER A 198 12.26 10.24 0.67
C SER A 198 11.62 11.24 1.63
N TYR A 199 11.91 11.13 2.93
CA TYR A 199 11.38 12.00 3.97
C TYR A 199 12.51 12.55 4.83
N ASP A 200 12.33 13.75 5.37
CA ASP A 200 13.36 14.44 6.17
C ASP A 200 13.40 14.00 7.65
N GLY A 201 12.62 12.97 8.01
CA GLY A 201 12.47 12.49 9.39
C GLY A 201 11.63 13.41 10.29
N LYS A 202 11.16 14.56 9.79
CA LYS A 202 10.35 15.56 10.49
C LYS A 202 8.98 15.79 9.82
N GLY A 203 8.54 14.80 9.04
CA GLY A 203 7.27 14.86 8.31
C GLY A 203 7.31 15.67 7.02
N GLY A 204 8.48 16.19 6.62
CA GLY A 204 8.71 16.80 5.32
C GLY A 204 9.06 15.77 4.25
N ILE A 205 8.92 16.20 2.98
CA ILE A 205 9.20 15.39 1.79
C ILE A 205 10.52 15.84 1.17
N ASN A 206 11.39 14.89 0.87
CA ASN A 206 12.59 15.12 0.08
C ASN A 206 12.26 15.00 -1.41
N TRP A 207 11.87 16.11 -2.03
CA TRP A 207 11.45 16.14 -3.43
C TRP A 207 12.58 15.74 -4.40
N GLU A 208 13.84 16.02 -4.08
CA GLU A 208 14.97 15.62 -4.94
C GLU A 208 15.07 14.10 -5.08
N VAL A 209 14.85 13.36 -4.00
CA VAL A 209 14.83 11.88 -4.01
C VAL A 209 13.60 11.35 -4.72
N LEU A 210 12.45 12.03 -4.60
CA LEU A 210 11.20 11.63 -5.25
C LEU A 210 11.21 11.82 -6.78
N GLU A 211 12.12 12.64 -7.31
CA GLU A 211 12.30 12.79 -8.76
C GLU A 211 12.87 11.51 -9.41
N ASP A 212 13.54 10.63 -8.66
CA ASP A 212 14.07 9.35 -9.17
C ASP A 212 12.99 8.49 -9.86
N PHE A 213 11.73 8.68 -9.46
CA PHE A 213 10.57 8.00 -10.03
C PHE A 213 9.48 8.98 -10.48
N GLY A 214 9.81 10.24 -10.71
CA GLY A 214 8.92 11.26 -11.29
C GLY A 214 7.71 11.59 -10.41
N GLN A 215 7.82 11.45 -9.09
CA GLN A 215 6.77 11.82 -8.14
C GLN A 215 6.70 13.34 -7.92
N GLY A 216 7.76 14.09 -8.23
CA GLY A 216 7.80 15.55 -8.02
C GLY A 216 6.85 16.36 -8.90
N LYS A 217 6.30 15.76 -9.97
CA LYS A 217 5.17 16.34 -10.74
C LYS A 217 3.93 16.67 -9.88
N TRP A 218 3.82 16.08 -8.69
CA TRP A 218 2.70 16.28 -7.77
C TRP A 218 3.01 17.26 -6.62
N LYS A 219 4.21 17.85 -6.61
CA LYS A 219 4.73 18.67 -5.51
C LYS A 219 3.73 19.73 -5.04
N ASP A 220 3.29 20.61 -5.94
CA ASP A 220 2.42 21.73 -5.56
C ASP A 220 1.10 21.27 -4.93
N GLN A 221 0.50 20.19 -5.46
CA GLN A 221 -0.74 19.64 -4.92
C GLN A 221 -0.52 18.99 -3.55
N ILE A 222 0.57 18.24 -3.38
CA ILE A 222 0.89 17.59 -2.10
C ILE A 222 1.24 18.62 -1.03
N ASP A 223 2.02 19.65 -1.37
CA ASP A 223 2.36 20.73 -0.44
C ASP A 223 1.08 21.48 0.00
N ALA A 224 0.12 21.70 -0.90
CA ALA A 224 -1.19 22.26 -0.57
C ALA A 224 -1.99 21.36 0.38
N ASP A 225 -2.05 20.05 0.12
CA ASP A 225 -2.79 19.09 0.95
C ASP A 225 -2.13 18.89 2.34
N ILE A 226 -0.80 19.00 2.44
CA ILE A 226 -0.07 19.03 3.72
C ILE A 226 -0.35 20.33 4.47
N GLN A 227 -0.41 21.46 3.78
CA GLN A 227 -0.72 22.74 4.43
C GLN A 227 -2.17 22.76 4.93
N ALA A 228 -3.11 22.17 4.18
CA ALA A 228 -4.49 21.99 4.62
C ALA A 228 -4.55 21.19 5.93
N TRP A 229 -3.76 20.12 6.06
CA TRP A 229 -3.64 19.36 7.30
C TRP A 229 -3.16 20.20 8.48
N LYS A 230 -2.10 21.01 8.28
CA LYS A 230 -1.57 21.91 9.32
C LYS A 230 -2.57 22.98 9.73
N ASN A 231 -3.35 23.51 8.79
CA ASN A 231 -4.35 24.54 9.06
C ASN A 231 -5.51 24.04 9.92
N LEU A 232 -5.85 22.74 9.86
CA LEU A 232 -6.86 22.15 10.75
C LEU A 232 -6.44 22.23 12.22
N ALA A 233 -5.14 22.13 12.50
CA ALA A 233 -4.61 22.25 13.87
C ALA A 233 -4.78 23.67 14.43
N ALA A 234 -4.73 24.69 13.57
CA ALA A 234 -4.90 26.08 13.98
C ALA A 234 -6.37 26.46 14.25
N GLN A 235 -7.31 25.58 13.90
CA GLN A 235 -8.76 25.78 14.06
C GLN A 235 -9.35 24.98 15.23
N ALA A 236 -8.57 24.05 15.80
CA ALA A 236 -8.94 23.21 16.95
C ALA A 236 -8.47 23.84 18.27
#